data_AF-C7RDD4-F1
#
_entry.id   AF-C7RDD4-F1
#
_cell.length_a   1.000
_cell.length_b   1.000
_cell.length_c   1.000
_cell.angle_alpha   90.00
_cell.angle_beta   90.00
_cell.angle_gamma   90.00
#
_symmetry.space_group_name_H-M   'P 1'
#
loop_
_entity.id
_entity.type
_entity.pdbx_description
1 polymer ?
#
loop_
_entity_poly.entity_id
_entity_poly.type
_entity_poly.pdbx_seq_one_letter_code
_entity_poly.pdbx_strand_id
1 'polypeptide(L)'
;MSLKRENRPLVALSQGLAMSTIRPLIKRFEEDNTDIPEFISVNVNTKDTHLYESDFENIDGSLLVKYWLDSRSDYLEEIKELANDRSDSYFYVVGSENFLLDTLFVLLEEGISEQAIVIDKDKEKRDIFLQSLENYNIIY
;
A
#
# COMPACT_ATOMS: atom_id res chain seq x y z
N MET A 1 3.83 11.75 2.59
CA MET A 1 2.67 11.27 3.40
C MET A 1 3.01 11.25 4.89
N SER A 2 2.02 11.11 5.77
CA SER A 2 2.16 10.88 7.23
C SER A 2 1.36 9.65 7.66
N LEU A 3 1.71 9.04 8.80
CA LEU A 3 0.91 7.96 9.39
C LEU A 3 -0.47 8.48 9.82
N LYS A 4 -1.53 7.71 9.56
CA LYS A 4 -2.87 7.95 10.09
C LYS A 4 -3.03 7.18 11.40
N ARG A 5 -3.30 7.92 12.47
CA ARG A 5 -3.43 7.43 13.85
C ARG A 5 -4.90 7.51 14.26
N GLU A 6 -5.68 6.54 13.82
CA GLU A 6 -7.15 6.52 13.98
C GLU A 6 -7.65 5.14 14.50
N ASN A 7 -6.77 4.37 15.14
CA ASN A 7 -7.00 2.99 15.61
C ASN A 7 -7.46 2.03 14.50
N ARG A 8 -6.82 2.15 13.32
CA ARG A 8 -7.09 1.36 12.11
C ARG A 8 -5.76 0.87 11.53
N PRO A 9 -5.65 -0.35 10.98
CA PRO A 9 -4.41 -0.82 10.39
C PRO A 9 -4.00 0.02 9.17
N LEU A 10 -2.71 -0.04 8.82
CA LEU A 10 -2.15 0.62 7.64
C LEU A 10 -1.62 -0.42 6.66
N VAL A 11 -2.08 -0.39 5.42
CA VAL A 11 -1.62 -1.26 4.33
C VAL A 11 -0.85 -0.41 3.32
N ALA A 12 0.47 -0.57 3.26
CA ALA A 12 1.35 0.16 2.35
C ALA A 12 1.66 -0.67 1.10
N LEU A 13 1.16 -0.24 -0.05
CA LEU A 13 1.27 -0.91 -1.34
C LEU A 13 2.29 -0.17 -2.22
N SER A 14 3.36 -0.87 -2.64
CA SER A 14 4.48 -0.23 -3.31
C SER A 14 5.07 -1.02 -4.49
N GLN A 15 5.51 -0.31 -5.53
CA GLN A 15 6.21 -0.90 -6.68
C GLN A 15 7.71 -0.57 -6.70
N GLY A 16 8.57 -1.57 -6.61
CA GLY A 16 10.03 -1.45 -6.71
C GLY A 16 10.60 -0.37 -5.80
N LEU A 17 11.34 0.58 -6.37
CA LEU A 17 11.99 1.69 -5.64
C LEU A 17 11.02 2.60 -4.87
N ALA A 18 9.71 2.52 -5.11
CA ALA A 18 8.70 3.24 -4.31
C ALA A 18 8.71 2.85 -2.83
N MET A 19 9.28 1.70 -2.47
CA MET A 19 9.58 1.33 -1.07
C MET A 19 10.40 2.42 -0.34
N SER A 20 11.23 3.20 -1.05
CA SER A 20 11.97 4.33 -0.43
C SER A 20 11.05 5.41 0.18
N THR A 21 9.81 5.56 -0.30
CA THR A 21 8.78 6.44 0.28
C THR A 21 8.06 5.79 1.47
N ILE A 22 7.91 4.46 1.47
CA ILE A 22 7.26 3.69 2.55
C ILE A 22 8.19 3.46 3.75
N ARG A 23 9.48 3.20 3.52
CA ARG A 23 10.53 3.03 4.54
C ARG A 23 10.48 4.06 5.69
N PRO A 24 10.40 5.38 5.45
CA PRO A 24 10.30 6.37 6.53
C PRO A 24 8.92 6.44 7.20
N LEU A 25 7.89 5.76 6.69
CA LEU A 25 6.63 5.52 7.41
C LEU A 25 6.79 4.33 8.37
N ILE A 26 7.34 3.21 7.89
CA ILE A 26 7.64 2.03 8.72
C ILE A 26 8.56 2.42 9.89
N LYS A 27 9.64 3.19 9.63
CA LYS A 27 10.54 3.67 10.70
C LYS A 27 9.83 4.48 11.78
N ARG A 28 8.87 5.34 11.42
CA ARG A 28 8.06 6.11 12.39
C ARG A 28 7.06 5.24 13.14
N PHE A 29 6.61 4.13 12.56
CA PHE A 29 5.76 3.15 13.22
C PHE A 29 6.55 2.27 14.19
N GLU A 30 7.78 1.88 13.85
CA GLU A 30 8.72 1.24 14.79
C GLU A 30 9.08 2.16 15.98
N GLU A 31 9.24 3.46 15.75
CA GLU A 31 9.49 4.46 16.80
C GLU A 31 8.26 4.74 17.67
N ASP A 32 7.06 4.76 17.07
CA ASP A 32 5.79 5.06 17.73
C ASP A 32 4.60 4.44 16.95
N ASN A 33 4.05 3.35 17.46
CA ASN A 33 2.87 2.67 16.92
C ASN A 33 1.54 3.10 17.57
N THR A 34 1.52 4.20 18.35
CA THR A 34 0.30 4.66 19.03
C THR A 34 -0.87 4.86 18.06
N ASP A 35 -2.05 4.33 18.40
CA ASP A 35 -3.27 4.33 17.58
C ASP A 35 -3.13 3.69 16.19
N ILE A 36 -2.15 2.78 16.00
CA ILE A 36 -1.99 1.96 14.80
C ILE A 36 -1.80 0.49 15.24
N PRO A 37 -2.81 -0.38 15.11
CA PRO A 37 -2.75 -1.75 15.64
C PRO A 37 -1.80 -2.67 14.84
N GLU A 38 -1.67 -2.45 13.53
CA GLU A 38 -0.89 -3.28 12.61
C GLU A 38 -0.46 -2.43 11.40
N PHE A 39 0.75 -2.67 10.90
CA PHE A 39 1.27 -2.12 9.65
C PHE A 39 1.62 -3.28 8.71
N ILE A 40 0.97 -3.34 7.56
CA ILE A 40 1.22 -4.32 6.50
C ILE A 40 1.94 -3.59 5.37
N SER A 41 3.08 -4.13 4.92
CA SER A 41 3.82 -3.57 3.79
C SER A 41 3.93 -4.60 2.67
N VAL A 42 3.34 -4.29 1.52
CA VAL A 42 3.42 -5.09 0.29
C VAL A 42 4.32 -4.37 -0.72
N ASN A 43 5.35 -5.05 -1.20
CA ASN A 43 6.21 -4.56 -2.27
C ASN A 43 6.21 -5.55 -3.44
N VAL A 44 5.94 -5.04 -4.64
CA VAL A 44 6.08 -5.81 -5.89
C VAL A 44 7.29 -5.32 -6.68
N ASN A 45 8.22 -6.20 -7.01
CA ASN A 45 9.46 -5.86 -7.72
C ASN A 45 9.95 -7.03 -8.58
N THR A 46 10.08 -6.82 -9.89
CA THR A 46 10.49 -7.86 -10.87
C THR A 46 11.97 -8.26 -10.81
N LYS A 47 12.69 -7.78 -9.79
CA LYS A 47 14.04 -8.21 -9.43
C LYS A 47 14.05 -8.52 -7.95
N ASP A 48 14.58 -9.69 -7.61
CA ASP A 48 14.86 -10.12 -6.25
C ASP A 48 15.92 -9.20 -5.61
N THR A 49 15.42 -8.08 -5.13
CA THR A 49 16.07 -7.17 -4.21
C THR A 49 15.00 -6.82 -3.20
N HIS A 50 14.97 -7.53 -2.06
CA HIS A 50 14.17 -7.16 -0.90
C HIS A 50 14.73 -5.85 -0.31
N LEU A 51 14.36 -4.73 -0.92
CA LEU A 51 14.96 -3.42 -0.66
C LEU A 51 14.68 -3.01 0.79
N TYR A 52 15.74 -2.85 1.58
CA TYR A 52 15.68 -2.46 2.99
C TYR A 52 15.08 -3.54 3.92
N GLU A 53 15.09 -4.82 3.55
CA GLU A 53 14.62 -5.90 4.43
C GLU A 53 15.30 -5.90 5.82
N SER A 54 16.63 -5.75 5.82
CA SER A 54 17.47 -5.60 7.03
C SER A 54 17.21 -4.33 7.83
N ASP A 55 16.41 -3.38 7.31
CA ASP A 55 16.12 -2.16 8.03
C ASP A 55 14.94 -2.35 9.00
N PHE A 56 14.16 -3.43 8.91
CA PHE A 56 12.84 -3.55 9.56
C PHE A 56 12.80 -4.64 10.65
N GLU A 57 13.73 -4.54 11.60
CA GLU A 57 14.01 -5.54 12.65
C GLU A 57 13.60 -5.09 14.08
N ASN A 58 13.15 -3.85 14.28
CA ASN A 58 13.05 -3.25 15.62
C ASN A 58 11.67 -3.35 16.29
N ILE A 59 10.71 -4.05 15.68
CA ILE A 59 9.34 -4.20 16.19
C ILE A 59 8.88 -5.65 16.12
N ASP A 60 7.89 -6.01 16.95
CA ASP A 60 7.23 -7.31 16.91
C ASP A 60 6.70 -7.61 15.49
N GLY A 61 7.05 -8.79 14.96
CA GLY A 61 6.64 -9.21 13.61
C GLY A 61 5.13 -9.39 13.44
N SER A 62 4.36 -9.49 14.54
CA SER A 62 2.90 -9.44 14.52
C SER A 62 2.31 -8.04 14.32
N LEU A 63 3.12 -6.99 14.53
CA LEU A 63 2.72 -5.60 14.32
C LEU A 63 3.21 -5.06 12.97
N LEU A 64 4.27 -5.64 12.39
CA LEU A 64 4.82 -5.27 11.08
C LEU A 64 4.93 -6.48 10.15
N VAL A 65 3.87 -6.71 9.38
CA VAL A 65 3.80 -7.77 8.35
C VAL A 65 4.43 -7.25 7.05
N LYS A 66 5.26 -8.07 6.39
CA LYS A 66 6.03 -7.70 5.19
C LYS A 66 5.84 -8.75 4.10
N TYR A 67 5.43 -8.31 2.92
CA TYR A 67 5.26 -9.14 1.72
C TYR A 67 6.19 -8.63 0.61
N TRP A 68 7.01 -9.55 0.06
CA TRP A 68 7.87 -9.32 -1.09
C TRP A 68 7.37 -10.19 -2.24
N LEU A 69 6.84 -9.57 -3.29
CA LEU A 69 6.23 -10.23 -4.43
C LEU A 69 7.03 -9.91 -5.70
N ASP A 70 7.26 -10.88 -6.56
CA ASP A 70 8.06 -10.71 -7.79
C ASP A 70 7.22 -10.41 -9.03
N SER A 71 5.92 -10.74 -9.00
CA SER A 71 5.00 -10.65 -10.15
C SER A 71 3.82 -9.69 -9.94
N ARG A 72 3.23 -9.21 -11.05
CA ARG A 72 2.02 -8.37 -11.01
C ARG A 72 0.76 -9.18 -10.69
N SER A 73 0.70 -10.47 -11.05
CA SER A 73 -0.45 -11.32 -10.74
C SER A 73 -0.59 -11.48 -9.23
N ASP A 74 0.49 -11.91 -8.57
CA ASP A 74 0.44 -12.28 -7.15
C ASP A 74 0.19 -11.02 -6.29
N TYR A 75 0.72 -9.87 -6.72
CA TYR A 75 0.37 -8.57 -6.15
C TYR A 75 -1.12 -8.24 -6.27
N LEU A 76 -1.74 -8.46 -7.44
CA LEU A 76 -3.16 -8.18 -7.65
C LEU A 76 -4.09 -9.19 -6.94
N GLU A 77 -3.59 -10.38 -6.60
CA GLU A 77 -4.30 -11.36 -5.77
C GLU A 77 -4.18 -10.99 -4.27
N GLU A 78 -2.97 -10.76 -3.77
CA GLU A 78 -2.71 -10.36 -2.37
C GLU A 78 -3.50 -9.11 -1.97
N ILE A 79 -3.56 -8.07 -2.81
CA ILE A 79 -4.32 -6.86 -2.45
C ILE A 79 -5.84 -7.08 -2.39
N LYS A 80 -6.39 -8.11 -3.04
CA LYS A 80 -7.81 -8.48 -2.91
C LYS A 80 -8.06 -9.21 -1.60
N GLU A 81 -7.17 -10.14 -1.25
CA GLU A 81 -7.23 -10.82 0.05
C GLU A 81 -7.13 -9.78 1.18
N LEU A 82 -6.16 -8.87 1.12
CA LEU A 82 -6.02 -7.77 2.08
C LEU A 82 -7.20 -6.79 2.06
N ALA A 83 -7.80 -6.47 0.90
CA ALA A 83 -8.98 -5.61 0.86
C ALA A 83 -10.19 -6.24 1.59
N ASN A 84 -10.36 -7.56 1.49
CA ASN A 84 -11.41 -8.29 2.19
C ASN A 84 -11.09 -8.44 3.69
N ASP A 85 -9.90 -8.94 4.02
CA ASP A 85 -9.47 -9.24 5.40
C ASP A 85 -9.15 -8.01 6.25
N ARG A 86 -8.93 -6.86 5.62
CA ARG A 86 -8.53 -5.59 6.24
C ARG A 86 -9.31 -4.39 5.66
N SER A 87 -10.59 -4.60 5.34
CA SER A 87 -11.48 -3.59 4.74
C SER A 87 -11.60 -2.27 5.53
N ASP A 88 -11.30 -2.29 6.83
CA ASP A 88 -11.25 -1.13 7.70
C ASP A 88 -9.88 -0.42 7.72
N SER A 89 -8.90 -0.81 6.91
CA SER A 89 -7.56 -0.19 6.92
C SER A 89 -7.47 1.11 6.13
N TYR A 90 -6.35 1.82 6.27
CA TYR A 90 -5.92 2.83 5.29
C TYR A 90 -4.92 2.24 4.31
N PHE A 91 -5.16 2.44 3.01
CA PHE A 91 -4.35 1.89 1.93
C PHE A 91 -3.44 2.99 1.35
N TYR A 92 -2.14 2.88 1.57
CA TYR A 92 -1.11 3.84 1.14
C TYR A 92 -0.45 3.34 -0.16
N VAL A 93 -0.81 3.93 -1.30
CA VAL A 93 -0.37 3.45 -2.62
C VAL A 93 0.73 4.34 -3.20
N VAL A 94 1.89 3.74 -3.54
CA VAL A 94 3.03 4.44 -4.12
C VAL A 94 3.67 3.64 -5.27
N GLY A 95 3.70 4.20 -6.47
CA GLY A 95 4.38 3.58 -7.60
C GLY A 95 4.27 4.38 -8.88
N SER A 96 4.40 3.69 -10.01
CA SER A 96 4.12 4.24 -11.34
C SER A 96 2.63 4.58 -11.51
N GLU A 97 2.29 5.35 -12.55
CA GLU A 97 0.89 5.72 -12.83
C GLU A 97 0.03 4.49 -13.15
N ASN A 98 0.57 3.53 -13.92
CA ASN A 98 -0.12 2.26 -14.17
C ASN A 98 -0.25 1.40 -12.90
N PHE A 99 0.72 1.44 -11.98
CA PHE A 99 0.58 0.73 -10.70
C PHE A 99 -0.50 1.37 -9.82
N LEU A 100 -0.58 2.70 -9.79
CA LEU A 100 -1.65 3.43 -9.13
C LEU A 100 -3.01 3.06 -9.72
N LEU A 101 -3.18 3.11 -11.05
CA LEU A 101 -4.46 2.80 -11.70
C LEU A 101 -4.95 1.38 -11.39
N ASP A 102 -4.16 0.32 -11.61
CA ASP A 102 -4.57 -1.05 -11.27
C ASP A 102 -4.90 -1.19 -9.78
N THR A 103 -4.08 -0.61 -8.89
CA THR A 103 -4.27 -0.76 -7.44
C THR A 103 -5.53 -0.05 -6.98
N LEU A 104 -5.76 1.20 -7.42
CA LEU A 104 -6.97 1.93 -7.07
C LEU A 104 -8.20 1.23 -7.67
N PHE A 105 -8.13 0.73 -8.91
CA PHE A 105 -9.21 -0.04 -9.52
C PHE A 105 -9.60 -1.25 -8.65
N VAL A 106 -8.64 -2.11 -8.30
CA VAL A 106 -8.91 -3.29 -7.47
C VAL A 106 -9.44 -2.92 -6.09
N LEU A 107 -8.83 -1.95 -5.39
CA LEU A 107 -9.29 -1.56 -4.06
C LEU A 107 -10.74 -1.02 -4.08
N LEU A 108 -11.12 -0.25 -5.11
CA LEU A 108 -12.50 0.25 -5.24
C LEU A 108 -13.50 -0.86 -5.61
N GLU A 109 -13.13 -1.80 -6.49
CA GLU A 109 -13.96 -2.97 -6.84
C GLU A 109 -14.19 -3.90 -5.63
N GLU A 110 -13.18 -4.09 -4.78
CA GLU A 110 -13.29 -4.82 -3.50
C GLU A 110 -13.97 -3.98 -2.38
N GLY A 111 -14.49 -2.78 -2.71
CA GLY A 111 -15.33 -1.98 -1.82
C GLY A 111 -14.59 -1.07 -0.83
N ILE A 112 -13.27 -0.90 -0.95
CA ILE A 112 -12.52 0.05 -0.11
C ILE A 112 -12.94 1.47 -0.46
N SER A 113 -13.30 2.25 0.56
CA SER A 113 -13.68 3.65 0.36
C SER A 113 -12.51 4.49 -0.18
N GLU A 114 -12.77 5.36 -1.16
CA GLU A 114 -11.81 6.38 -1.63
C GLU A 114 -11.17 7.23 -0.52
N GLN A 115 -11.85 7.37 0.63
CA GLN A 115 -11.36 8.13 1.78
C GLN A 115 -10.37 7.34 2.64
N ALA A 116 -10.36 6.01 2.49
CA ALA A 116 -9.37 5.11 3.08
C ALA A 116 -8.10 5.00 2.22
N ILE A 117 -8.17 5.37 0.94
CA ILE A 117 -7.03 5.31 0.01
C ILE A 117 -6.23 6.62 0.03
N VAL A 118 -4.95 6.50 0.38
CA VAL A 118 -3.95 7.58 0.40
C VAL A 118 -2.94 7.31 -0.72
N ILE A 119 -2.73 8.29 -1.60
CA ILE A 119 -1.71 8.20 -2.65
C ILE A 119 -0.63 9.25 -2.46
N ASP A 120 0.61 8.97 -2.88
CA ASP A 120 1.71 9.95 -2.82
C ASP A 120 1.64 10.95 -4.00
N LYS A 121 0.54 11.70 -4.06
CA LYS A 121 0.24 12.76 -5.04
C LYS A 121 -0.55 13.87 -4.36
N ASP A 122 -0.54 15.06 -4.95
CA ASP A 122 -1.44 16.15 -4.57
C ASP A 122 -2.91 15.83 -4.92
N LYS A 123 -3.83 16.68 -4.43
CA LYS A 123 -5.28 16.48 -4.62
C LYS A 123 -5.70 16.53 -6.09
N GLU A 124 -5.15 17.45 -6.88
CA GLU A 124 -5.50 17.60 -8.29
C GLU A 124 -5.18 16.31 -9.06
N LYS A 125 -3.98 15.75 -8.85
CA LYS A 125 -3.60 14.46 -9.43
C LYS A 125 -4.44 13.31 -8.91
N ARG A 126 -4.76 13.26 -7.60
CA ARG A 126 -5.66 12.23 -7.04
C ARG A 126 -7.01 12.23 -7.74
N ASP A 127 -7.60 13.41 -7.93
CA ASP A 127 -8.92 13.53 -8.54
C ASP A 127 -8.88 13.16 -10.05
N ILE A 128 -7.75 13.43 -10.75
CA ILE A 128 -7.50 12.94 -12.13
C ILE A 128 -7.38 11.40 -12.18
N PHE A 129 -6.66 10.78 -11.24
CA PHE A 129 -6.56 9.31 -11.16
C PHE A 129 -7.95 8.69 -10.99
N LEU A 130 -8.77 9.21 -10.08
CA LEU A 130 -10.12 8.69 -9.83
C LEU A 130 -11.04 8.85 -11.05
N GLN A 131 -11.02 10.00 -11.73
CA GLN A 131 -11.77 10.19 -12.99
C GLN A 131 -11.32 9.22 -14.09
N SER A 132 -10.03 8.88 -14.12
CA SER A 132 -9.50 7.93 -15.10
C SER A 132 -10.00 6.50 -14.88
N LEU A 133 -10.46 6.16 -13.66
CA LEU A 133 -10.98 4.82 -13.33
C LEU A 133 -12.36 4.54 -13.96
N GLU A 134 -13.15 5.57 -14.27
CA GLU A 134 -14.48 5.42 -14.90
C GLU A 134 -14.46 4.64 -16.23
N ASN A 135 -13.32 4.65 -16.92
CA ASN A 135 -13.11 3.97 -18.20
C ASN A 135 -11.95 2.94 -18.14
N TYR A 136 -11.45 2.65 -16.93
CA TYR A 136 -10.29 1.79 -16.75
C TYR A 136 -10.66 0.31 -16.81
N ASN A 137 -9.79 -0.48 -17.41
CA ASN A 137 -9.86 -1.94 -17.41
C ASN A 137 -8.44 -2.47 -17.23
N ILE A 138 -8.25 -3.38 -16.28
CA ILE A 138 -6.97 -4.07 -16.12
C ILE A 138 -6.76 -4.99 -17.32
N ILE A 139 -5.63 -4.79 -18.01
CA ILE A 139 -5.15 -5.70 -19.06
C ILE A 139 -4.19 -6.67 -18.38
N TYR A 140 -4.64 -7.91 -18.21
CA TYR A 140 -3.85 -9.04 -17.70
C TYR A 140 -2.85 -9.54 -18.74
#